data_AF-A0A482WRB2-F1
#
_entry.id   AF-A0A482WRB2-F1
#
_cell.length_a   1.000
_cell.length_b   1.000
_cell.length_c   1.000
_cell.angle_alpha   90.00
_cell.angle_beta   90.00
_cell.angle_gamma   90.00
#
_symmetry.space_group_name_H-M   'P 1'
#
loop_
_entity.id
_entity.type
_entity.pdbx_description
1 polymer ?
#
loop_
_entity_poly.entity_id
_entity_poly.type
_entity_poly.pdbx_seq_one_letter_code
_entity_poly.pdbx_strand_id
1 'polypeptide(L)'
;MGKLLSLLARDDSNCCSPQKYDVFLDFENAQPTESEKDVYEEVEKVMLSAENILEELGMYKGAGREIREAITTPNEDHVRRAWVTVLPLVTKLKSFYDFSLELEAIVPKILGELCSGAMTPTQHLETQQALVKQFAEILEFVLKFDEYKMKTPAIQNDFSYYRRTVNRMRMCSRDQEDSMPSAPDVSVEVANRMSLFYAHATPMLKVLSEATSRFVQENSEIPIENTTETLSTMAKV
;
A
#
# COMPACT_ATOMS: atom_id res chain seq x y z
N MET A 1 -31.34 -6.03 -6.27
CA MET A 1 -30.27 -5.00 -6.36
C MET A 1 -30.60 -3.79 -7.23
N GLY A 2 -31.56 -3.83 -8.18
CA GLY A 2 -31.89 -2.65 -9.02
C GLY A 2 -32.55 -1.47 -8.30
N LYS A 3 -33.22 -1.68 -7.16
CA LYS A 3 -33.90 -0.62 -6.40
C LYS A 3 -32.93 0.31 -5.64
N LEU A 4 -31.74 -0.18 -5.29
CA LEU A 4 -30.71 0.60 -4.61
C LEU A 4 -29.98 1.52 -5.60
N LEU A 5 -29.70 1.00 -6.81
CA LEU A 5 -29.13 1.79 -7.91
C LEU A 5 -30.10 2.88 -8.40
N SER A 6 -31.41 2.61 -8.42
CA SER A 6 -32.40 3.65 -8.74
C SER A 6 -32.59 4.70 -7.65
N LEU A 7 -32.16 4.42 -6.41
CA LEU A 7 -32.15 5.38 -5.31
C LEU A 7 -30.91 6.27 -5.37
N LEU A 8 -29.77 5.72 -5.80
CA LEU A 8 -28.53 6.48 -6.06
C LEU A 8 -28.63 7.34 -7.32
N ALA A 9 -29.44 6.95 -8.30
CA ALA A 9 -29.64 7.68 -9.56
C ALA A 9 -30.84 8.65 -9.56
N ARG A 10 -31.54 8.83 -8.43
CA ARG A 10 -32.80 9.60 -8.36
C ARG A 10 -32.67 11.04 -7.88
N ASP A 11 -31.49 11.47 -7.46
CA ASP A 11 -31.27 12.85 -6.98
C ASP A 11 -31.07 13.88 -8.10
N ASP A 12 -31.12 13.47 -9.38
CA ASP A 12 -30.95 14.39 -10.52
C ASP A 12 -32.19 15.24 -10.86
N SER A 13 -33.31 15.11 -10.11
CA SER A 13 -34.58 15.72 -10.53
C SER A 13 -35.52 16.12 -9.39
N ASN A 14 -35.10 17.04 -8.51
CA ASN A 14 -35.89 18.23 -8.15
C ASN A 14 -35.26 19.06 -7.02
N CYS A 15 -35.17 20.37 -7.28
CA CYS A 15 -35.05 21.46 -6.29
C CYS A 15 -33.73 21.56 -5.51
N CYS A 16 -32.61 21.39 -6.19
CA CYS A 16 -31.32 22.06 -5.95
C CYS A 16 -30.45 21.60 -7.11
N SER A 17 -30.00 22.49 -7.98
CA SER A 17 -29.00 22.14 -8.99
C SER A 17 -27.85 21.39 -8.29
N PRO A 18 -27.41 20.20 -8.76
CA PRO A 18 -26.16 19.64 -8.26
C PRO A 18 -25.12 20.73 -8.52
N GLN A 19 -24.49 21.24 -7.45
CA GLN A 19 -23.31 22.07 -7.62
C GLN A 19 -22.35 21.22 -8.45
N LYS A 20 -22.23 21.53 -9.74
CA LYS A 20 -21.09 21.10 -10.53
C LYS A 20 -19.89 21.59 -9.72
N TYR A 21 -19.20 20.68 -9.06
CA TYR A 21 -17.89 20.97 -8.50
C TYR A 21 -16.99 21.19 -9.71
N ASP A 22 -16.99 22.42 -10.22
CA ASP A 22 -16.21 22.84 -11.38
C ASP A 22 -14.78 23.14 -10.90
N VAL A 23 -14.15 22.13 -10.30
CA VAL A 23 -12.79 22.21 -9.77
C VAL A 23 -11.86 21.83 -10.90
N PHE A 24 -11.08 22.80 -11.38
CA PHE A 24 -10.07 22.54 -12.40
C PHE A 24 -8.80 21.96 -11.75
N LEU A 25 -8.47 20.72 -12.09
CA LEU A 25 -7.24 20.04 -11.67
C LEU A 25 -6.32 19.81 -12.87
N ASP A 26 -5.18 20.49 -12.90
CA ASP A 26 -4.15 20.32 -13.93
C ASP A 26 -3.20 19.18 -13.57
N PHE A 27 -3.64 17.93 -13.77
CA PHE A 27 -2.81 16.75 -13.51
C PHE A 27 -1.59 16.65 -14.45
N GLU A 28 -1.57 17.36 -15.59
CA GLU A 28 -0.47 17.29 -16.54
C GLU A 28 0.69 18.22 -16.13
N ASN A 29 0.39 19.46 -15.73
CA ASN A 29 1.42 20.49 -15.52
C ASN A 29 1.47 21.06 -14.10
N ALA A 30 0.69 20.53 -13.13
CA ALA A 30 0.78 20.97 -11.74
C ALA A 30 2.23 20.96 -11.23
N GLN A 31 2.66 22.11 -10.70
CA GLN A 31 3.96 22.31 -10.05
C GLN A 31 3.72 22.71 -8.60
N PRO A 32 4.58 22.27 -7.67
CA PRO A 32 4.43 22.63 -6.26
C PRO A 32 4.58 24.14 -6.07
N THR A 33 3.69 24.73 -5.30
CA THR A 33 3.88 26.07 -4.73
C THR A 33 5.00 26.04 -3.67
N GLU A 34 5.49 27.22 -3.28
CA GLU A 34 6.54 27.32 -2.26
C GLU A 34 6.13 26.68 -0.92
N SER A 35 4.84 26.75 -0.57
CA SER A 35 4.30 26.09 0.63
C SER A 35 4.22 24.57 0.50
N GLU A 36 4.03 24.03 -0.70
CA GLU A 36 3.91 22.58 -0.93
C GLU A 36 5.26 21.89 -1.03
N LYS A 37 6.32 22.64 -1.34
CA LYS A 37 7.58 22.11 -1.85
C LYS A 37 8.23 21.07 -0.94
N ASP A 38 8.31 21.34 0.35
CA ASP A 38 8.96 20.42 1.30
C ASP A 38 8.23 19.07 1.36
N VAL A 39 6.89 19.09 1.48
CA VAL A 39 6.06 17.87 1.49
C VAL A 39 6.09 17.18 0.13
N TYR A 40 6.05 17.95 -0.95
CA TYR A 40 6.06 17.44 -2.31
C TYR A 40 7.34 16.63 -2.59
N GLU A 41 8.52 17.18 -2.26
CA GLU A 41 9.81 16.52 -2.47
C GLU A 41 9.93 15.22 -1.65
N GLU A 42 9.41 15.22 -0.41
CA GLU A 42 9.37 14.03 0.42
C GLU A 42 8.49 12.92 -0.16
N VAL A 43 7.29 13.27 -0.61
CA VAL A 43 6.33 12.32 -1.22
C VAL A 43 6.88 11.80 -2.54
N GLU A 44 7.42 12.68 -3.38
CA GLU A 44 8.01 12.31 -4.68
C GLU A 44 9.12 11.28 -4.49
N LYS A 45 10.02 11.49 -3.53
CA LYS A 45 11.12 10.57 -3.23
C LYS A 45 10.64 9.15 -2.92
N VAL A 46 9.56 9.01 -2.15
CA VAL A 46 8.98 7.68 -1.86
C VAL A 46 8.35 7.12 -3.14
N MET A 47 7.53 7.91 -3.82
CA MET A 47 6.77 7.48 -4.99
C MET A 47 7.64 7.10 -6.20
N LEU A 48 8.91 7.51 -6.26
CA LEU A 48 9.88 7.05 -7.28
C LEU A 48 9.99 5.52 -7.37
N SER A 49 9.75 4.79 -6.27
CA SER A 49 9.85 3.33 -6.24
C SER A 49 8.53 2.61 -6.53
N ALA A 50 7.41 3.34 -6.61
CA ALA A 50 6.06 2.78 -6.71
C ALA A 50 5.85 1.95 -7.98
N GLU A 51 6.31 2.44 -9.14
CA GLU A 51 6.19 1.75 -10.42
C GLU A 51 6.96 0.41 -10.41
N ASN A 52 8.22 0.42 -9.99
CA ASN A 52 9.02 -0.80 -9.88
C ASN A 52 8.38 -1.82 -8.92
N ILE A 53 7.79 -1.38 -7.80
CA ILE A 53 7.07 -2.27 -6.89
C ILE A 53 5.88 -2.93 -7.59
N LEU A 54 5.08 -2.17 -8.35
CA LEU A 54 3.95 -2.72 -9.09
C LEU A 54 4.39 -3.68 -10.19
N GLU A 55 5.47 -3.37 -10.92
CA GLU A 55 6.05 -4.27 -11.92
C GLU A 55 6.51 -5.59 -11.28
N GLU A 56 7.27 -5.50 -10.19
CA GLU A 56 7.79 -6.67 -9.49
C GLU A 56 6.66 -7.56 -8.92
N LEU A 57 5.60 -6.95 -8.40
CA LEU A 57 4.42 -7.67 -7.92
C LEU A 57 3.62 -8.27 -9.07
N GLY A 58 3.45 -7.55 -10.18
CA GLY A 58 2.77 -8.05 -11.39
C GLY A 58 3.50 -9.24 -12.02
N MET A 59 4.82 -9.34 -11.84
CA MET A 59 5.64 -10.46 -12.27
C MET A 59 5.83 -11.56 -11.22
N TYR A 60 5.16 -11.49 -10.07
CA TYR A 60 5.32 -12.45 -8.97
C TYR A 60 4.70 -13.81 -9.32
N LYS A 61 5.55 -14.78 -9.71
CA LYS A 61 5.11 -16.14 -10.07
C LYS A 61 4.93 -17.09 -8.88
N GLY A 62 5.63 -16.81 -7.79
CA GLY A 62 5.70 -17.66 -6.61
C GLY A 62 6.54 -18.94 -6.77
N ALA A 63 6.69 -19.70 -5.69
CA ALA A 63 7.50 -20.93 -5.62
C ALA A 63 6.66 -22.21 -5.41
N GLY A 64 5.38 -22.17 -5.78
CA GLY A 64 4.41 -23.20 -5.41
C GLY A 64 4.70 -24.62 -5.95
N ARG A 65 5.47 -24.77 -7.03
CA ARG A 65 5.89 -26.09 -7.52
C ARG A 65 6.97 -26.68 -6.61
N GLU A 66 8.04 -25.92 -6.41
CA GLU A 66 9.20 -26.32 -5.62
C GLU A 66 8.81 -26.56 -4.15
N ILE A 67 7.96 -25.70 -3.58
CA ILE A 67 7.39 -25.87 -2.24
C ILE A 67 6.59 -27.17 -2.13
N ARG A 68 5.73 -27.47 -3.12
CA ARG A 68 4.94 -28.71 -3.11
C ARG A 68 5.85 -29.94 -3.16
N GLU A 69 6.81 -29.97 -4.07
CA GLU A 69 7.78 -31.07 -4.18
C GLU A 69 8.55 -31.32 -2.88
N ALA A 70 8.99 -30.25 -2.21
CA ALA A 70 9.70 -30.31 -0.94
C ALA A 70 8.82 -30.83 0.22
N ILE A 71 7.49 -30.63 0.15
CA ILE A 71 6.54 -31.09 1.17
C ILE A 71 6.10 -32.54 0.90
N THR A 72 5.76 -32.90 -0.33
CA THR A 72 5.23 -34.24 -0.67
C THR A 72 6.32 -35.31 -0.73
N THR A 73 7.52 -34.94 -1.13
CA THR A 73 8.66 -35.85 -1.32
C THR A 73 9.91 -35.22 -0.69
N PRO A 74 10.00 -35.23 0.65
CA PRO A 74 11.07 -34.54 1.35
C PRO A 74 12.42 -35.25 1.12
N ASN A 75 13.35 -34.56 0.46
CA ASN A 75 14.77 -34.89 0.40
C ASN A 75 15.59 -33.59 0.38
N GLU A 76 16.91 -33.67 0.61
CA GLU A 76 17.78 -32.49 0.71
C GLU A 76 17.74 -31.61 -0.54
N ASP A 77 17.74 -32.21 -1.74
CA ASP A 77 17.71 -31.47 -2.99
C ASP A 77 16.39 -30.72 -3.21
N HIS A 78 15.26 -31.34 -2.88
CA HIS A 78 13.94 -30.73 -3.01
C HIS A 78 13.79 -29.55 -2.04
N VAL A 79 14.23 -29.72 -0.80
CA VAL A 79 14.25 -28.65 0.21
C VAL A 79 15.17 -27.51 -0.23
N ARG A 80 16.36 -27.84 -0.75
CA ARG A 80 17.32 -26.85 -1.27
C ARG A 80 16.73 -26.04 -2.43
N ARG A 81 16.11 -26.70 -3.41
CA ARG A 81 15.46 -26.02 -4.54
C ARG A 81 14.36 -25.08 -4.09
N ALA A 82 13.44 -25.55 -3.23
CA ALA A 82 12.37 -24.72 -2.69
C ALA A 82 12.91 -23.50 -1.95
N TRP A 83 13.93 -23.68 -1.13
CA TRP A 83 14.56 -22.59 -0.39
C TRP A 83 15.19 -21.55 -1.33
N VAL A 84 16.06 -21.97 -2.26
CA VAL A 84 16.72 -21.07 -3.23
C VAL A 84 15.71 -20.29 -4.05
N THR A 85 14.57 -20.90 -4.41
CA THR A 85 13.50 -20.22 -5.16
C THR A 85 12.71 -19.24 -4.29
N VAL A 86 12.46 -19.57 -3.02
CA VAL A 86 11.66 -18.73 -2.10
C VAL A 86 12.43 -17.51 -1.62
N LEU A 87 13.75 -17.61 -1.39
CA LEU A 87 14.57 -16.51 -0.87
C LEU A 87 14.40 -15.16 -1.61
N PRO A 88 14.63 -15.08 -2.94
CA PRO A 88 14.47 -13.81 -3.66
C PRO A 88 13.03 -13.29 -3.63
N LEU A 89 12.04 -14.19 -3.58
CA LEU A 89 10.64 -13.81 -3.46
C LEU A 89 10.36 -13.16 -2.11
N VAL A 90 10.88 -13.70 -1.01
CA VAL A 90 10.74 -13.13 0.33
C VAL A 90 11.43 -11.77 0.42
N THR A 91 12.56 -11.58 -0.25
CA THR A 91 13.21 -10.26 -0.33
C THR A 91 12.31 -9.23 -1.01
N LYS A 92 11.61 -9.58 -2.09
CA LYS A 92 10.58 -8.73 -2.72
C LYS A 92 9.41 -8.46 -1.77
N LEU A 93 8.92 -9.49 -1.07
CA LEU A 93 7.85 -9.30 -0.09
C LEU A 93 8.28 -8.38 1.07
N LYS A 94 9.56 -8.39 1.43
CA LYS A 94 10.10 -7.45 2.41
C LYS A 94 10.11 -6.03 1.87
N SER A 95 10.58 -5.79 0.64
CA SER A 95 10.62 -4.44 0.06
C SER A 95 9.21 -3.85 -0.09
N PHE A 96 8.22 -4.63 -0.48
CA PHE A 96 6.82 -4.17 -0.55
C PHE A 96 6.27 -3.79 0.82
N TYR A 97 6.63 -4.55 1.87
CA TYR A 97 6.25 -4.23 3.23
C TYR A 97 6.96 -2.97 3.74
N ASP A 98 8.26 -2.83 3.49
CA ASP A 98 9.02 -1.65 3.88
C ASP A 98 8.45 -0.39 3.20
N PHE A 99 8.09 -0.47 1.91
CA PHE A 99 7.41 0.62 1.20
C PHE A 99 6.08 1.02 1.84
N SER A 100 5.33 0.06 2.37
CA SER A 100 4.09 0.37 3.10
C SER A 100 4.35 1.23 4.35
N LEU A 101 5.51 1.08 5.00
CA LEU A 101 5.90 1.92 6.14
C LEU A 101 6.28 3.34 5.69
N GLU A 102 6.88 3.48 4.51
CA GLU A 102 7.17 4.79 3.91
C GLU A 102 5.86 5.51 3.53
N LEU A 103 4.90 4.80 2.93
CA LEU A 103 3.55 5.32 2.68
C LEU A 103 2.86 5.77 3.98
N GLU A 104 2.90 4.93 5.02
CA GLU A 104 2.33 5.24 6.33
C GLU A 104 2.89 6.55 6.92
N ALA A 105 4.16 6.85 6.64
CA ALA A 105 4.83 8.05 7.14
C ALA A 105 4.50 9.33 6.34
N ILE A 106 4.29 9.24 5.02
CA ILE A 106 4.03 10.41 4.18
C ILE A 106 2.54 10.80 4.11
N VAL A 107 1.62 9.84 4.31
CA VAL A 107 0.17 10.10 4.24
C VAL A 107 -0.30 11.16 5.24
N PRO A 108 0.12 11.16 6.52
CA PRO A 108 -0.26 12.24 7.43
C PRO A 108 0.26 13.62 7.00
N LYS A 109 1.41 13.69 6.31
CA LYS A 109 1.99 14.96 5.87
C LYS A 109 1.18 15.60 4.76
N ILE A 110 0.78 14.80 3.76
CA ILE A 110 -0.06 15.30 2.65
C ILE A 110 -1.46 15.69 3.14
N LEU A 111 -2.02 14.93 4.09
CA LEU A 111 -3.29 15.28 4.73
C LEU A 111 -3.18 16.56 5.57
N GLY A 112 -2.04 16.76 6.24
CA GLY A 112 -1.73 18.00 6.94
C GLY A 112 -1.86 19.21 6.03
N GLU A 113 -1.24 19.18 4.85
CA GLU A 113 -1.31 20.29 3.90
C GLU A 113 -2.71 20.48 3.28
N LEU A 114 -3.42 19.39 2.98
CA LEU A 114 -4.70 19.43 2.26
C LEU A 114 -5.95 19.57 3.15
N CYS A 115 -5.81 19.45 4.47
CA CYS A 115 -6.95 19.47 5.40
C CYS A 115 -6.81 20.50 6.53
N SER A 116 -5.66 21.17 6.66
CA SER A 116 -5.39 22.14 7.72
C SER A 116 -5.63 23.58 7.30
N GLY A 117 -5.76 24.46 8.29
CA GLY A 117 -5.84 25.90 8.05
C GLY A 117 -7.26 26.39 7.78
N ALA A 118 -7.38 27.56 7.17
CA ALA A 118 -8.64 28.26 6.98
C ALA A 118 -9.28 28.04 5.60
N MET A 119 -8.63 27.27 4.73
CA MET A 119 -9.11 27.03 3.37
C MET A 119 -10.20 25.98 3.36
N THR A 120 -11.15 26.12 2.45
CA THR A 120 -12.17 25.08 2.22
C THR A 120 -11.57 23.91 1.43
N PRO A 121 -12.16 22.70 1.48
CA PRO A 121 -11.75 21.57 0.66
C PRO A 121 -11.56 21.90 -0.83
N THR A 122 -12.49 22.65 -1.42
CA THR A 122 -12.41 23.08 -2.81
C THR A 122 -11.22 24.01 -3.05
N GLN A 123 -10.95 24.94 -2.13
CA GLN A 123 -9.81 25.84 -2.25
C GLN A 123 -8.48 25.07 -2.18
N HIS A 124 -8.34 24.12 -1.24
CA HIS A 124 -7.17 23.24 -1.18
C HIS A 124 -6.95 22.54 -2.52
N LEU A 125 -8.02 22.01 -3.13
CA LEU A 125 -7.93 21.33 -4.42
C LEU A 125 -7.51 22.25 -5.57
N GLU A 126 -7.97 23.51 -5.58
CA GLU A 126 -7.63 24.46 -6.63
C GLU A 126 -6.21 25.03 -6.49
N THR A 127 -5.72 25.21 -5.26
CA THR A 127 -4.45 25.91 -5.00
C THR A 127 -3.26 24.98 -4.77
N GLN A 128 -3.48 23.80 -4.22
CA GLN A 128 -2.43 22.82 -3.90
C GLN A 128 -2.50 21.62 -4.85
N GLN A 129 -2.55 21.91 -6.15
CA GLN A 129 -2.78 20.90 -7.20
C GLN A 129 -1.68 19.85 -7.26
N ALA A 130 -0.44 20.21 -6.91
CA ALA A 130 0.69 19.29 -6.93
C ALA A 130 0.56 18.21 -5.85
N LEU A 131 0.18 18.60 -4.63
CA LEU A 131 -0.10 17.65 -3.56
C LEU A 131 -1.38 16.84 -3.81
N VAL A 132 -2.43 17.46 -4.38
CA VAL A 132 -3.63 16.70 -4.78
C VAL A 132 -3.30 15.62 -5.80
N LYS A 133 -2.46 15.93 -6.79
CA LYS A 133 -1.96 14.96 -7.76
C LYS A 133 -1.20 13.83 -7.09
N GLN A 134 -0.23 14.13 -6.24
CA GLN A 134 0.54 13.10 -5.53
C GLN A 134 -0.35 12.22 -4.65
N PHE A 135 -1.37 12.79 -4.01
CA PHE A 135 -2.30 12.00 -3.20
C PHE A 135 -3.16 11.06 -4.07
N ALA A 136 -3.59 11.52 -5.25
CA ALA A 136 -4.26 10.67 -6.23
C ALA A 136 -3.34 9.53 -6.74
N GLU A 137 -2.07 9.80 -6.99
CA GLU A 137 -1.07 8.79 -7.39
C GLU A 137 -0.82 7.75 -6.29
N ILE A 138 -0.79 8.16 -5.01
CA ILE A 138 -0.74 7.26 -3.85
C ILE A 138 -1.98 6.33 -3.85
N LEU A 139 -3.18 6.90 -4.02
CA LEU A 139 -4.42 6.13 -4.05
C LEU A 139 -4.44 5.12 -5.21
N GLU A 140 -3.98 5.54 -6.40
CA GLU A 140 -3.88 4.67 -7.56
C GLU A 140 -2.91 3.51 -7.29
N PHE A 141 -1.72 3.79 -6.75
CA PHE A 141 -0.76 2.76 -6.36
C PHE A 141 -1.38 1.75 -5.37
N VAL A 142 -2.02 2.26 -4.31
CA VAL A 142 -2.64 1.46 -3.25
C VAL A 142 -3.64 0.46 -3.85
N LEU A 143 -4.52 0.94 -4.72
CA LEU A 143 -5.55 0.11 -5.35
C LEU A 143 -4.94 -0.92 -6.32
N LYS A 144 -3.97 -0.50 -7.16
CA LYS A 144 -3.29 -1.42 -8.09
C LYS A 144 -2.50 -2.51 -7.36
N PHE A 145 -1.77 -2.15 -6.31
CA PHE A 145 -1.02 -3.09 -5.49
C PHE A 145 -1.96 -4.14 -4.89
N ASP A 146 -3.05 -3.69 -4.26
CA ASP A 146 -4.00 -4.57 -3.60
C ASP A 146 -4.74 -5.47 -4.60
N GLU A 147 -5.06 -4.96 -5.80
CA GLU A 147 -5.61 -5.76 -6.90
C GLU A 147 -4.65 -6.88 -7.31
N TYR A 148 -3.38 -6.57 -7.56
CA TYR A 148 -2.37 -7.58 -7.91
C TYR A 148 -2.16 -8.60 -6.79
N LYS A 149 -2.11 -8.13 -5.54
CA LYS A 149 -1.97 -8.99 -4.37
C LYS A 149 -3.16 -9.95 -4.24
N MET A 150 -4.39 -9.47 -4.41
CA MET A 150 -5.60 -10.31 -4.33
C MET A 150 -5.62 -11.41 -5.40
N LYS A 151 -5.04 -11.15 -6.58
CA LYS A 151 -4.91 -12.13 -7.68
C LYS A 151 -3.72 -13.10 -7.51
N THR A 152 -2.89 -12.91 -6.48
CA THR A 152 -1.63 -13.65 -6.30
C THR A 152 -1.61 -14.45 -5.00
N PRO A 153 -2.32 -15.59 -4.90
CA PRO A 153 -2.38 -16.40 -3.68
C PRO A 153 -1.03 -17.00 -3.27
N ALA A 154 -0.05 -17.04 -4.18
CA ALA A 154 1.29 -17.56 -3.90
C ALA A 154 2.03 -16.76 -2.82
N ILE A 155 1.78 -15.46 -2.70
CA ILE A 155 2.46 -14.57 -1.72
C ILE A 155 2.37 -15.12 -0.30
N GLN A 156 1.16 -15.46 0.16
CA GLN A 156 0.96 -15.98 1.52
C GLN A 156 1.56 -17.38 1.69
N ASN A 157 1.48 -18.22 0.66
CA ASN A 157 2.01 -19.59 0.69
C ASN A 157 3.53 -19.61 0.78
N ASP A 158 4.19 -18.82 -0.05
CA ASP A 158 5.65 -18.71 -0.10
C ASP A 158 6.19 -18.14 1.22
N PHE A 159 5.59 -17.06 1.72
CA PHE A 159 6.01 -16.46 2.99
C PHE A 159 5.77 -17.38 4.20
N SER A 160 4.65 -18.12 4.20
CA SER A 160 4.37 -19.13 5.22
C SER A 160 5.33 -20.31 5.16
N TYR A 161 5.77 -20.73 3.97
CA TYR A 161 6.82 -21.73 3.82
C TYR A 161 8.16 -21.21 4.36
N TYR A 162 8.58 -20.00 3.96
CA TYR A 162 9.79 -19.36 4.46
C TYR A 162 9.86 -19.34 5.99
N ARG A 163 8.82 -18.82 6.65
CA ARG A 163 8.77 -18.72 8.12
C ARG A 163 8.90 -20.08 8.80
N ARG A 164 8.23 -21.12 8.28
CA ARG A 164 8.33 -22.48 8.81
C ARG A 164 9.73 -23.06 8.67
N THR A 165 10.38 -22.80 7.54
CA THR A 165 11.74 -23.27 7.25
C THR A 165 12.77 -22.57 8.14
N VAL A 166 12.72 -21.24 8.28
CA VAL A 166 13.60 -20.48 9.19
C VAL A 166 13.45 -20.97 10.64
N ASN A 167 12.22 -21.15 11.12
CA ASN A 167 11.99 -21.59 12.50
C ASN A 167 12.56 -22.99 12.75
N ARG A 168 12.47 -23.89 11.77
CA ARG A 168 13.07 -25.23 11.84
C ARG A 168 14.60 -25.16 11.87
N MET A 169 15.21 -24.35 11.01
CA MET A 169 16.67 -24.16 10.95
C MET A 169 17.22 -23.64 12.29
N ARG A 170 16.51 -22.76 12.99
CA ARG A 170 16.93 -22.26 14.31
C ARG A 170 16.86 -23.31 15.43
N MET A 171 15.97 -24.29 15.31
CA MET A 171 15.81 -25.36 16.31
C MET A 171 16.79 -26.52 16.09
N CYS A 172 17.19 -26.77 14.83
CA CYS A 172 18.21 -27.75 14.49
C CYS A 172 19.59 -27.07 14.47
N SER A 173 20.34 -27.15 15.57
CA SER A 173 21.67 -26.57 15.74
C SER A 173 22.61 -26.77 14.52
N ARG A 174 23.15 -25.67 13.99
CA ARG A 174 24.40 -25.37 13.23
C ARG A 174 25.00 -26.35 12.20
N ASP A 175 24.69 -27.64 12.19
CA ASP A 175 25.36 -28.62 11.30
C ASP A 175 24.84 -28.57 9.85
N GLN A 176 23.72 -27.88 9.57
CA GLN A 176 23.15 -27.70 8.22
C GLN A 176 23.33 -26.30 7.63
N GLU A 177 23.81 -25.31 8.41
CA GLU A 177 23.94 -23.91 7.96
C GLU A 177 24.92 -23.77 6.79
N ASP A 178 25.96 -24.61 6.70
CA ASP A 178 26.98 -24.54 5.64
C ASP A 178 26.50 -25.00 4.25
N SER A 179 25.33 -25.64 4.16
CA SER A 179 24.86 -26.28 2.91
C SER A 179 23.73 -25.54 2.17
N MET A 180 23.23 -24.46 2.77
CA MET A 180 22.07 -23.69 2.30
C MET A 180 22.39 -22.20 2.23
N PRO A 181 21.94 -21.48 1.20
CA PRO A 181 22.12 -20.02 1.17
C PRO A 181 21.46 -19.36 2.39
N SER A 182 22.15 -18.35 2.95
CA SER A 182 21.66 -17.59 4.10
C SER A 182 20.28 -17.02 3.83
N ALA A 183 19.41 -17.11 4.85
CA ALA A 183 18.14 -16.40 4.84
C ALA A 183 18.37 -14.89 4.67
N PRO A 184 17.41 -14.14 4.11
CA PRO A 184 17.46 -12.69 4.12
C PRO A 184 17.39 -12.23 5.58
N ASP A 185 17.99 -11.08 5.89
CA ASP A 185 17.99 -10.52 7.24
C ASP A 185 16.60 -9.99 7.61
N VAL A 186 15.71 -10.93 7.98
CA VAL A 186 14.36 -10.66 8.45
C VAL A 186 14.28 -11.14 9.89
N SER A 187 14.21 -10.17 10.82
CA SER A 187 13.99 -10.48 12.23
C SER A 187 12.66 -11.21 12.43
N VAL A 188 12.52 -11.94 13.54
CA VAL A 188 11.26 -12.64 13.86
C VAL A 188 10.10 -11.66 13.97
N GLU A 189 10.37 -10.50 14.54
CA GLU A 189 9.39 -9.43 14.72
C GLU A 189 8.89 -8.91 13.38
N VAL A 190 9.81 -8.57 12.47
CA VAL A 190 9.46 -8.11 11.11
C VAL A 190 8.69 -9.20 10.37
N ALA A 191 9.09 -10.46 10.47
CA ALA A 191 8.38 -11.57 9.85
C ALA A 191 6.94 -11.72 10.37
N ASN A 192 6.69 -11.43 11.65
CA ASN A 192 5.35 -11.45 12.22
C ASN A 192 4.50 -10.28 11.70
N ARG A 193 5.06 -9.07 11.64
CA ARG A 193 4.37 -7.88 11.10
C ARG A 193 4.03 -8.06 9.61
N MET A 194 4.98 -8.55 8.82
CA MET A 194 4.74 -8.91 7.41
C MET A 194 3.64 -9.97 7.26
N SER A 195 3.56 -10.95 8.16
CA SER A 195 2.51 -11.97 8.10
C SER A 195 1.12 -11.37 8.29
N LEU A 196 0.99 -10.43 9.23
CA LEU A 196 -0.26 -9.70 9.44
C LEU A 196 -0.59 -8.81 8.25
N PHE A 197 0.40 -8.12 7.69
CA PHE A 197 0.24 -7.32 6.48
C PHE A 197 -0.34 -8.17 5.33
N TYR A 198 0.32 -9.26 4.94
CA TYR A 198 -0.13 -10.10 3.83
C TYR A 198 -1.41 -10.91 4.08
N ALA A 199 -1.82 -11.07 5.34
CA ALA A 199 -3.08 -11.73 5.70
C ALA A 199 -4.31 -10.89 5.29
N HIS A 200 -4.20 -9.56 5.25
CA HIS A 200 -5.30 -8.70 4.83
C HIS A 200 -5.52 -8.75 3.33
N ALA A 201 -6.78 -8.72 2.88
CA ALA A 201 -7.10 -8.74 1.45
C ALA A 201 -6.50 -7.52 0.72
N THR A 202 -6.62 -6.35 1.33
CA THR A 202 -6.19 -5.04 0.82
C THR A 202 -5.16 -4.42 1.79
N PRO A 203 -3.92 -4.93 1.82
CA PRO A 203 -2.91 -4.52 2.80
C PRO A 203 -2.50 -3.05 2.68
N MET A 204 -2.32 -2.50 1.47
CA MET A 204 -1.93 -1.10 1.28
C MET A 204 -3.08 -0.16 1.64
N LEU A 205 -4.32 -0.51 1.28
CA LEU A 205 -5.50 0.28 1.65
C LEU A 205 -5.71 0.29 3.16
N LYS A 206 -5.39 -0.82 3.83
CA LYS A 206 -5.42 -0.87 5.29
C LYS A 206 -4.41 0.10 5.90
N VAL A 207 -3.17 0.10 5.41
CA VAL A 207 -2.13 1.03 5.87
C VAL A 207 -2.57 2.48 5.66
N LEU A 208 -3.07 2.81 4.47
CA LEU A 208 -3.62 4.14 4.18
C LEU A 208 -4.72 4.53 5.16
N SER A 209 -5.71 3.64 5.37
CA SER A 209 -6.83 3.87 6.28
C SER A 209 -6.39 4.06 7.73
N GLU A 210 -5.41 3.30 8.21
CA GLU A 210 -4.85 3.42 9.56
C GLU A 210 -4.06 4.73 9.71
N ALA A 211 -3.28 5.12 8.70
CA ALA A 211 -2.56 6.39 8.68
C ALA A 211 -3.51 7.59 8.68
N THR A 212 -4.56 7.58 7.86
CA THR A 212 -5.60 8.63 7.87
C THR A 212 -6.32 8.69 9.22
N SER A 213 -6.66 7.54 9.80
CA SER A 213 -7.32 7.50 11.12
C SER A 213 -6.43 8.06 12.22
N ARG A 214 -5.12 7.75 12.19
CA ARG A 214 -4.14 8.28 13.12
C ARG A 214 -3.98 9.80 12.96
N PHE A 215 -3.88 10.29 11.73
CA PHE A 215 -3.82 11.72 11.45
C PHE A 215 -4.99 12.48 12.10
N VAL A 216 -6.22 12.01 11.92
CA VAL A 216 -7.42 12.64 12.53
C VAL A 216 -7.38 12.58 14.06
N GLN A 217 -6.83 11.51 14.66
CA GLN A 217 -6.73 11.36 16.10
C GLN A 217 -5.64 12.24 16.72
N GLU A 218 -4.52 12.41 16.03
CA GLU A 218 -3.36 13.18 16.52
C GLU A 218 -3.51 14.69 16.31
N ASN A 219 -4.35 15.12 15.37
CA ASN A 219 -4.57 16.54 15.04
C ASN A 219 -6.00 16.98 15.42
N SER A 220 -6.32 16.93 16.72
CA SER A 220 -7.64 17.27 17.25
C SER A 220 -8.10 18.71 16.99
N GLU A 221 -7.17 19.60 16.65
CA GLU A 221 -7.38 20.98 16.26
C GLU A 221 -7.92 21.12 14.83
N ILE A 222 -7.73 20.11 13.97
CA ILE A 222 -8.30 20.06 12.64
C ILE A 222 -9.70 19.45 12.75
N PRO A 223 -10.76 20.16 12.34
CA PRO A 223 -12.10 19.58 12.31
C PRO A 223 -12.11 18.33 11.44
N ILE A 224 -12.65 17.22 11.96
CA ILE A 224 -12.77 15.95 11.22
C ILE A 224 -13.50 16.12 9.88
N GLU A 225 -14.45 17.05 9.84
CA GLU A 225 -15.22 17.45 8.66
C GLU A 225 -14.30 17.94 7.53
N ASN A 226 -13.21 18.65 7.82
CA ASN A 226 -12.28 19.08 6.78
C ASN A 226 -11.66 17.88 6.07
N THR A 227 -11.22 16.87 6.83
CA THR A 227 -10.61 15.67 6.24
C THR A 227 -11.65 14.88 5.44
N THR A 228 -12.84 14.66 6.00
CA THR A 228 -13.87 13.86 5.32
C THR A 228 -14.45 14.58 4.10
N GLU A 229 -14.60 15.91 4.14
CA GLU A 229 -15.05 16.71 3.01
C GLU A 229 -13.99 16.83 1.92
N THR A 230 -12.69 16.99 2.25
CA THR A 230 -11.61 16.95 1.25
C THR A 230 -11.59 15.62 0.51
N LEU A 231 -11.61 14.50 1.24
CA LEU A 231 -11.70 13.16 0.63
C LEU A 231 -12.99 12.98 -0.19
N SER A 232 -14.13 13.47 0.31
CA SER A 232 -15.40 13.40 -0.41
C SER A 232 -15.39 14.25 -1.68
N THR A 233 -14.72 15.40 -1.66
CA THR A 233 -14.62 16.30 -2.81
C THR A 233 -13.73 15.67 -3.87
N MET A 234 -12.57 15.13 -3.48
CA MET A 234 -11.71 14.36 -4.39
C MET A 234 -12.41 13.17 -5.04
N ALA A 235 -13.31 12.49 -4.32
CA ALA A 235 -14.07 11.37 -4.89
C ALA A 235 -15.19 11.79 -5.86
N LYS A 236 -15.59 13.06 -5.86
CA LYS A 236 -16.64 13.62 -6.74
C LYS A 236 -16.09 14.21 -8.03
N VAL A 237 -14.82 14.60 -8.04
CA VAL A 237 -14.09 15.12 -9.19
C VAL A 237 -13.62 13.96 -10.06
#